data_AF-A0A0H5RV20-F1
#
_entry.id   AF-A0A0H5RV20-F1
#
_cell.length_a   1.000
_cell.length_b   1.000
_cell.length_c   1.000
_cell.angle_alpha   90.00
_cell.angle_beta   90.00
_cell.angle_gamma   90.00
#
_symmetry.space_group_name_H-M   'P 1'
#
loop_
_entity.id
_entity.type
_entity.pdbx_description
1 polymer ?
#
loop_
_entity_poly.entity_id
_entity_poly.type
_entity_poly.pdbx_seq_one_letter_code
_entity_poly.pdbx_strand_id
1 'polypeptide(L)'
;MTENTVDTVESTEQDDVETPEDVAEVDDTGETFSREYVESLRQESAKYRDRAKGADDLRHRLHDALVNLDGRLADPTDLTYADEHLDGDALADAITALIESKPHLARRPSGDVGQGVRSESAVPKDFSGLFS
;
A
#
# COMPACT_ATOMS: atom_id res chain seq x y z
N MET A 1 8.94 34.70 26.85
CA MET A 1 8.12 33.90 25.90
C MET A 1 8.42 32.46 26.18
N THR A 2 7.37 31.72 26.51
CA THR A 2 7.31 30.34 27.00
C THR A 2 8.00 29.34 26.08
N GLU A 3 8.73 28.42 26.70
CA GLU A 3 9.29 27.20 26.12
C GLU A 3 8.14 26.35 25.56
N ASN A 4 8.23 25.97 24.28
CA ASN A 4 7.27 25.09 23.64
C ASN A 4 7.74 23.64 23.85
N THR A 5 7.22 23.03 24.91
CA THR A 5 7.29 21.60 25.17
C THR A 5 6.61 20.88 24.01
N VAL A 6 7.39 20.24 23.13
CA VAL A 6 6.84 19.28 22.17
C VAL A 6 6.67 17.97 22.93
N ASP A 7 5.40 17.65 23.13
CA ASP A 7 4.89 16.38 23.64
C ASP A 7 5.58 15.21 22.94
N THR A 8 6.31 14.42 23.72
CA THR A 8 6.78 13.09 23.33
C THR A 8 5.56 12.21 23.13
N VAL A 9 5.18 11.99 21.87
CA VAL A 9 4.27 10.92 21.49
C VAL A 9 4.98 9.58 21.67
N GLU A 10 4.94 9.08 22.90
CA GLU A 10 5.22 7.69 23.25
C GLU A 10 4.10 6.82 22.67
N SER A 11 4.33 6.29 21.48
CA SER A 11 3.60 5.14 20.95
C SER A 11 4.55 4.32 20.09
N THR A 12 5.55 3.76 20.77
CA THR A 12 6.24 2.56 20.31
C THR A 12 5.59 1.40 21.04
N GLU A 13 4.55 0.82 20.45
CA GLU A 13 4.23 -0.60 20.67
C GLU A 13 5.41 -1.40 20.10
N GLN A 14 6.51 -1.40 20.86
CA GLN A 14 7.57 -2.38 20.76
C GLN A 14 6.97 -3.65 21.35
N ASP A 15 6.20 -4.37 20.54
CA ASP A 15 5.81 -5.74 20.82
C ASP A 15 7.10 -6.56 20.61
N ASP A 16 7.95 -6.49 21.63
CA ASP A 16 9.13 -7.31 21.81
C ASP A 16 8.70 -8.74 21.53
N VAL A 17 9.35 -9.39 20.57
CA VAL A 17 9.20 -10.83 20.40
C VAL A 17 10.01 -11.45 21.54
N GLU A 18 9.52 -11.24 22.77
CA GLU A 18 9.97 -11.93 23.94
C GLU A 18 9.59 -13.39 23.67
N THR A 19 10.59 -14.17 23.27
CA THR A 19 10.50 -15.61 23.35
C THR A 19 10.29 -15.89 24.82
N PRO A 20 9.10 -16.34 25.27
CA PRO A 20 8.97 -16.68 26.68
C PRO A 20 9.96 -17.81 26.93
N GLU A 21 10.93 -17.57 27.81
CA GLU A 21 11.75 -18.61 28.45
C GLU A 21 10.87 -19.47 29.38
N ASP A 22 9.69 -19.88 28.94
CA ASP A 22 8.97 -20.98 29.57
C ASP A 22 9.48 -22.26 28.91
N VAL A 23 10.68 -22.65 29.34
CA VAL A 23 11.26 -23.94 29.04
C VAL A 23 10.39 -24.96 29.77
N ALA A 24 9.29 -25.35 29.13
CA ALA A 24 8.58 -26.57 29.47
C ALA A 24 9.62 -27.69 29.40
N GLU A 25 10.00 -28.19 30.56
CA GLU A 25 11.02 -29.21 30.74
C GLU A 25 10.72 -30.38 29.79
N VAL A 26 11.62 -30.62 28.84
CA VAL A 26 11.48 -31.71 27.88
C VAL A 26 11.70 -33.00 28.67
N ASP A 27 10.61 -33.71 28.96
CA ASP A 27 10.67 -35.06 29.50
C ASP A 27 11.26 -35.98 28.42
N ASP A 28 12.57 -36.23 28.50
CA ASP A 28 13.37 -37.03 27.56
C ASP A 28 13.12 -38.55 27.70
N THR A 29 11.91 -38.95 28.14
CA THR A 29 11.56 -40.35 28.44
C THR A 29 10.54 -41.01 27.50
N GLY A 30 10.41 -40.51 26.27
CA GLY A 30 9.93 -41.33 25.14
C GLY A 30 9.13 -40.58 24.08
N GLU A 31 9.75 -40.34 22.92
CA GLU A 31 9.19 -40.05 21.57
C GLU A 31 7.91 -39.17 21.44
N THR A 32 7.46 -38.48 22.49
CA THR A 32 6.17 -37.79 22.55
C THR A 32 6.30 -36.48 23.31
N PHE A 33 5.90 -35.38 22.69
CA PHE A 33 5.92 -34.05 23.29
C PHE A 33 4.80 -33.86 24.33
N SER A 34 5.04 -33.02 25.34
CA SER A 34 4.03 -32.67 26.35
C SER A 34 2.84 -31.96 25.71
N ARG A 35 1.63 -32.14 26.28
CA ARG A 35 0.41 -31.51 25.75
C ARG A 35 0.54 -29.98 25.70
N GLU A 36 1.10 -29.41 26.77
CA GLU A 36 1.31 -27.97 26.92
C GLU A 36 2.23 -27.41 25.83
N TYR A 37 3.35 -28.08 25.55
CA TYR A 37 4.29 -27.67 24.49
C TYR A 37 3.64 -27.68 23.09
N VAL A 38 2.82 -28.68 22.78
CA VAL A 38 2.15 -28.71 21.47
C VAL A 38 1.02 -27.66 21.41
N GLU A 39 0.39 -27.35 22.55
CA GLU A 39 -0.63 -26.31 22.62
C GLU A 39 -0.04 -24.91 22.42
N SER A 40 1.10 -24.60 23.05
CA SER A 40 1.83 -23.34 22.81
C SER A 40 2.25 -23.23 21.33
N LEU A 41 2.83 -24.29 20.76
CA LEU A 41 3.24 -24.31 19.35
C LEU A 41 2.06 -24.06 18.39
N ARG A 42 0.86 -24.58 18.71
CA ARG A 42 -0.34 -24.32 17.91
C ARG A 42 -0.78 -22.86 17.99
N GLN A 43 -0.74 -22.27 19.18
CA GLN A 43 -1.09 -20.86 19.39
C GLN A 43 -0.12 -19.94 18.66
N GLU A 44 1.18 -20.19 18.78
CA GLU A 44 2.22 -19.46 18.04
C GLU A 44 2.03 -19.58 16.53
N SER A 45 1.86 -20.81 16.03
CA SER A 45 1.61 -21.06 14.62
C SER A 45 0.34 -20.36 14.11
N ALA A 46 -0.71 -20.26 14.95
CA ALA A 46 -1.92 -19.52 14.62
C ALA A 46 -1.63 -18.02 14.48
N LYS A 47 -0.87 -17.43 15.41
CA LYS A 47 -0.45 -16.02 15.36
C LYS A 47 0.32 -15.71 14.07
N TYR A 48 1.25 -16.57 13.67
CA TYR A 48 2.00 -16.40 12.41
C TYR A 48 1.11 -16.50 11.17
N ARG A 49 0.17 -17.45 11.14
CA ARG A 49 -0.79 -17.54 10.04
C ARG A 49 -1.67 -16.30 9.95
N ASP A 50 -2.14 -15.80 11.08
CA ASP A 50 -2.99 -14.60 11.12
C ASP A 50 -2.24 -13.36 10.63
N ARG A 51 -0.97 -13.19 10.98
CA ARG A 51 -0.11 -12.13 10.44
C ARG A 51 0.15 -12.30 8.94
N ALA A 52 0.39 -13.52 8.49
CA ALA A 52 0.66 -13.80 7.07
C ALA A 52 -0.55 -13.53 6.17
N LYS A 53 -1.79 -13.68 6.66
CA LYS A 53 -3.03 -13.46 5.87
C LYS A 53 -3.11 -12.09 5.21
N GLY A 54 -2.51 -11.06 5.80
CA GLY A 54 -2.53 -9.68 5.25
C GLY A 54 -1.23 -9.25 4.57
N ALA A 55 -0.20 -10.10 4.55
CA ALA A 55 1.10 -9.73 4.03
C ALA A 55 1.05 -9.42 2.53
N ASP A 56 0.30 -10.22 1.76
CA ASP A 56 0.16 -10.01 0.32
C ASP A 56 -0.58 -8.71 0.00
N ASP A 57 -1.68 -8.42 0.70
CA ASP A 57 -2.42 -7.16 0.53
C ASP A 57 -1.55 -5.94 0.85
N LEU A 58 -0.73 -6.02 1.91
CA LEU A 58 0.21 -4.95 2.27
C LEU A 58 1.30 -4.76 1.22
N ARG A 59 1.82 -5.84 0.64
CA ARG A 59 2.80 -5.78 -0.45
C ARG A 59 2.26 -5.08 -1.69
N HIS A 60 1.03 -5.41 -2.10
CA HIS A 60 0.37 -4.75 -3.24
C HIS A 60 0.17 -3.26 -2.95
N ARG A 61 -0.32 -2.91 -1.76
CA ARG A 61 -0.51 -1.51 -1.35
C ARG A 61 0.80 -0.72 -1.31
N LEU A 62 1.89 -1.36 -0.87
CA LEU A 62 3.21 -0.74 -0.87
C LEU A 62 3.69 -0.50 -2.30
N HIS A 63 3.55 -1.48 -3.19
CA HIS A 63 3.89 -1.35 -4.60
C HIS A 63 3.12 -0.19 -5.25
N ASP A 64 1.80 -0.13 -5.09
CA ASP A 64 0.97 0.98 -5.58
C ASP A 64 1.45 2.33 -5.03
N ALA A 65 1.82 2.40 -3.74
CA ALA A 65 2.31 3.63 -3.12
C ALA A 65 3.66 4.06 -3.69
N LEU A 66 4.57 3.13 -3.96
CA LEU A 66 5.87 3.42 -4.57
C LEU A 66 5.73 3.89 -6.03
N VAL A 67 4.84 3.26 -6.81
CA VAL A 67 4.54 3.70 -8.18
C VAL A 67 3.93 5.10 -8.18
N ASN A 68 3.01 5.37 -7.25
CA ASN A 68 2.44 6.71 -7.08
C ASN A 68 3.49 7.75 -6.72
N LEU A 69 4.46 7.40 -5.86
CA LEU A 69 5.55 8.28 -5.45
C LEU A 69 6.48 8.61 -6.63
N ASP A 70 6.78 7.65 -7.49
CA ASP A 70 7.54 7.87 -8.72
C ASP A 70 6.80 8.84 -9.67
N GLY A 71 5.48 8.68 -9.80
CA GLY A 71 4.59 9.67 -10.42
C GLY A 71 4.69 9.80 -11.95
N ARG A 72 5.56 9.03 -12.62
CA ARG A 72 5.71 9.05 -14.09
C ARG A 72 4.53 8.39 -14.82
N LEU A 73 3.91 7.37 -14.22
CA LEU A 73 2.72 6.71 -14.77
C LEU A 73 1.46 7.52 -14.46
N ALA A 74 0.55 7.63 -15.44
CA ALA A 74 -0.71 8.34 -15.26
C ALA A 74 -1.63 7.62 -14.26
N ASP A 75 -1.70 6.28 -14.35
CA ASP A 75 -2.38 5.39 -13.41
C ASP A 75 -1.35 4.45 -12.76
N PRO A 76 -1.24 4.41 -11.42
CA PRO A 76 -0.32 3.51 -10.73
C PRO A 76 -0.64 2.02 -10.96
N THR A 77 -1.89 1.67 -11.26
CA THR A 77 -2.34 0.30 -11.44
C THR A 77 -1.98 -0.29 -12.82
N ASP A 78 -1.44 0.54 -13.72
CA ASP A 78 -0.96 0.09 -15.04
C ASP A 78 0.28 -0.81 -14.95
N LEU A 79 1.08 -0.67 -13.89
CA LEU A 79 2.21 -1.56 -13.62
C LEU A 79 1.75 -2.73 -12.75
N THR A 80 1.88 -3.95 -13.27
CA THR A 80 1.56 -5.16 -12.51
C THR A 80 2.53 -5.35 -11.35
N TYR A 81 2.02 -5.77 -10.20
CA TYR A 81 2.82 -6.16 -9.05
C TYR A 81 3.82 -7.28 -9.41
N ALA A 82 5.05 -7.14 -8.91
CA ALA A 82 6.08 -8.18 -8.88
C ALA A 82 6.90 -7.99 -7.60
N ASP A 83 7.30 -9.08 -6.94
CA ASP A 83 8.02 -9.02 -5.65
C ASP A 83 9.33 -8.22 -5.79
N GLU A 84 10.00 -8.32 -6.94
CA GLU A 84 11.24 -7.61 -7.22
C GLU A 84 11.07 -6.09 -7.21
N HIS A 85 9.87 -5.57 -7.43
CA HIS A 85 9.60 -4.13 -7.42
C HIS A 85 9.63 -3.51 -6.03
N LEU A 86 9.61 -4.31 -4.96
CA LEU A 86 9.63 -3.78 -3.59
C LEU A 86 11.03 -3.36 -3.12
N ASP A 87 12.08 -3.78 -3.83
CA ASP A 87 13.46 -3.60 -3.42
C ASP A 87 14.32 -2.93 -4.51
N GLY A 88 15.14 -1.97 -4.08
CA GLY A 88 16.16 -1.34 -4.94
C GLY A 88 15.60 -0.58 -6.15
N ASP A 89 16.34 -0.64 -7.25
CA ASP A 89 16.05 0.14 -8.47
C ASP A 89 15.11 -0.58 -9.46
N ALA A 90 14.74 -1.83 -9.18
CA ALA A 90 13.97 -2.68 -10.10
C ALA A 90 12.60 -2.07 -10.48
N LEU A 91 11.95 -1.39 -9.53
CA LEU A 91 10.71 -0.66 -9.80
C LEU A 91 10.93 0.46 -10.82
N ALA A 92 11.97 1.27 -10.64
CA ALA A 92 12.25 2.41 -11.48
C ALA A 92 12.61 1.97 -12.91
N ASP A 93 13.34 0.87 -13.04
CA ASP A 93 13.67 0.22 -14.31
C ASP A 93 12.43 -0.33 -15.01
N ALA A 94 11.55 -1.02 -14.27
CA ALA A 94 10.29 -1.54 -14.79
C ALA A 94 9.37 -0.42 -15.30
N ILE A 95 9.24 0.68 -14.55
CA ILE A 95 8.49 1.87 -14.98
C ILE A 95 9.10 2.45 -16.26
N THR A 96 10.43 2.57 -16.33
CA THR A 96 11.13 3.10 -17.51
C THR A 96 10.84 2.24 -18.73
N ALA A 97 11.03 0.92 -18.64
CA ALA A 97 10.76 -0.02 -19.72
C ALA A 97 9.27 -0.01 -20.14
N LEU A 98 8.35 0.12 -19.19
CA LEU A 98 6.93 0.20 -19.46
C LEU A 98 6.58 1.47 -20.26
N ILE A 99 7.11 2.62 -19.86
CA ILE A 99 6.88 3.89 -20.55
C ILE A 99 7.51 3.88 -21.94
N GLU A 100 8.72 3.33 -22.10
CA GLU A 100 9.38 3.20 -23.41
C GLU A 100 8.54 2.35 -24.38
N SER A 101 7.98 1.24 -23.90
CA SER A 101 7.12 0.37 -24.72
C SER A 101 5.72 0.96 -24.96
N LYS A 102 5.19 1.69 -23.98
CA LYS A 102 3.82 2.25 -23.98
C LYS A 102 3.83 3.71 -23.52
N PRO A 103 4.28 4.64 -24.38
CA PRO A 103 4.45 6.05 -24.00
C PRO A 103 3.14 6.76 -23.65
N HIS A 104 2.00 6.21 -24.06
CA HIS A 104 0.69 6.75 -23.72
C HIS A 104 0.33 6.59 -22.23
N LEU A 105 0.94 5.64 -21.52
CA LEU A 105 0.69 5.44 -20.08
C LEU A 105 1.27 6.57 -19.22
N ALA A 106 2.26 7.31 -19.70
CA ALA A 106 2.78 8.50 -19.01
C ALA A 106 1.94 9.77 -19.29
N ARG A 107 1.00 9.72 -20.24
CA ARG A 107 0.29 10.91 -20.71
C ARG A 107 -0.93 11.20 -19.83
N ARG A 108 -0.85 12.27 -19.04
CA ARG A 108 -2.02 12.86 -18.38
C ARG A 108 -2.62 13.96 -19.26
N PRO A 109 -3.89 13.85 -19.70
CA PRO A 109 -4.54 14.95 -20.38
C PRO A 109 -4.69 16.12 -19.39
N SER A 110 -4.03 17.24 -19.69
CA SER A 110 -4.12 18.48 -18.92
C SER A 110 -4.74 19.59 -19.78
N GLY A 111 -5.60 20.41 -19.17
CA GLY A 111 -6.28 21.54 -19.81
C GLY A 111 -7.78 21.36 -20.04
N ASP A 112 -8.43 22.42 -20.54
CA ASP A 112 -9.83 22.39 -20.97
C ASP A 112 -9.95 21.52 -22.22
N VAL A 113 -10.41 20.29 -22.04
CA VAL A 113 -10.61 19.27 -23.08
C VAL A 113 -11.70 19.63 -24.08
N GLY A 114 -12.29 20.84 -24.01
CA GLY A 114 -13.25 21.35 -24.99
C GLY A 114 -14.58 20.62 -24.99
N GLN A 115 -14.83 19.77 -23.98
CA GLN A 115 -16.05 19.01 -23.80
C GLN A 115 -16.94 19.73 -22.78
N GLY A 116 -17.82 20.60 -23.27
CA GLY A 116 -18.79 21.33 -22.46
C GLY A 116 -19.07 22.74 -22.97
N VAL A 117 -20.25 23.27 -22.62
CA VAL A 117 -20.60 24.68 -22.88
C VAL A 117 -19.63 25.55 -22.08
N ARG A 118 -18.71 26.22 -22.75
CA ARG A 118 -17.86 27.24 -22.12
C ARG A 118 -18.75 28.40 -21.69
N SER A 119 -18.72 28.76 -20.42
CA SER A 119 -19.41 29.94 -19.93
C SER A 119 -18.64 31.19 -20.38
N GLU A 120 -18.85 31.59 -21.62
CA GLU A 120 -18.58 32.96 -22.07
C GLU A 120 -19.71 33.43 -22.99
N SER A 121 -20.91 33.51 -22.41
CA SER A 121 -21.95 34.43 -22.86
C SER A 121 -22.95 34.61 -21.73
N ALA A 122 -22.93 35.76 -21.07
CA ALA A 122 -24.00 36.23 -20.19
C ALA A 122 -25.23 36.65 -21.00
N VAL A 123 -25.76 35.74 -21.82
CA VAL A 123 -26.99 35.94 -22.59
C VAL A 123 -28.02 34.95 -22.04
N PRO A 124 -29.20 35.42 -21.58
CA PRO A 124 -30.24 34.53 -21.10
C PRO A 124 -30.68 33.61 -22.24
N LYS A 125 -30.58 32.29 -22.02
CA LYS A 125 -31.02 31.27 -22.97
C LYS A 125 -32.53 31.10 -22.87
N ASP A 126 -33.24 32.09 -23.38
CA ASP A 126 -34.69 32.07 -23.46
C ASP A 126 -35.11 31.66 -24.88
N PHE A 127 -36.22 30.93 -25.00
CA PHE A 127 -36.72 30.41 -26.28
C PHE A 127 -37.36 31.46 -27.19
N SER A 128 -37.29 32.75 -26.82
CA SER A 128 -37.89 33.87 -27.54
C SER A 128 -37.32 34.06 -28.96
N GLY A 129 -36.16 33.46 -29.28
CA GLY A 129 -35.58 33.47 -30.62
C GLY A 129 -35.99 32.32 -31.55
N LEU A 130 -36.79 31.35 -31.10
CA LEU A 130 -37.12 30.14 -31.91
C LEU A 130 -38.33 30.31 -32.83
N PHE A 131 -39.13 31.36 -32.62
CA PHE A 131 -40.41 31.57 -33.33
C PHE A 131 -40.44 32.85 -34.17
N SER A 132 -39.27 33.34 -34.64
CA SER A 132 -39.18 34.46 -35.59
C SER A 132 -38.90 33.98 -37.01
#